data_AF-F2JQ55-F1
#
_entry.id   AF-F2JQ55-F1
#
_cell.length_a   1.000
_cell.length_b   1.000
_cell.length_c   1.000
_cell.angle_alpha   90.00
_cell.angle_beta   90.00
_cell.angle_gamma   90.00
#
_symmetry.space_group_name_H-M   'P 1'
#
loop_
_entity.id
_entity.type
_entity.pdbx_description
1 polymer ?
#
loop_
_entity_poly.entity_id
_entity_poly.type
_entity_poly.pdbx_seq_one_letter_code
_entity_poly.pdbx_strand_id
1 'polypeptide(L)' 'MIKIRISYTDTEDMPRVLEALKGFKIVHISKPYDKKNRKNMYLELE' A
#
# COMPACT_ATOMS: atom_id res chain seq x y z
N MET A 1 5.29 13.71 6.01
CA MET A 1 4.14 12.90 5.56
C MET A 1 4.45 12.36 4.17
N ILE A 2 4.70 11.06 4.08
CA ILE A 2 5.14 10.38 2.85
C ILE A 2 3.94 9.64 2.25
N LYS A 3 3.69 9.83 0.96
CA LYS A 3 2.65 9.10 0.22
C LYS A 3 3.31 8.06 -0.68
N ILE A 4 3.05 6.79 -0.43
CA ILE A 4 3.57 5.68 -1.22
C ILE A 4 2.43 5.07 -2.03
N ARG A 5 2.63 4.98 -3.34
CA ARG A 5 1.75 4.22 -4.23
C ARG A 5 2.38 2.87 -4.51
N ILE A 6 1.66 1.81 -4.16
CA ILE A 6 2.11 0.43 -4.37
C ILE A 6 1.17 -0.19 -5.38
N SER A 7 1.71 -0.47 -6.56
CA SER A 7 1.02 -1.25 -7.58
C SER A 7 1.49 -2.69 -7.43
N TYR A 8 0.57 -3.61 -7.16
CA TYR A 8 0.91 -5.01 -6.95
C TYR A 8 0.07 -5.87 -7.89
N THR A 9 0.70 -6.85 -8.51
CA THR A 9 0.02 -7.76 -9.45
C THR A 9 -0.65 -8.91 -8.70
N ASP A 10 -0.01 -9.34 -7.61
CA ASP A 10 -0.42 -10.46 -6.78
C ASP A 10 -0.65 -10.07 -5.31
N THR A 11 -1.64 -10.69 -4.67
CA THR A 11 -2.00 -10.39 -3.28
C THR A 11 -0.96 -10.85 -2.27
N GLU A 12 -0.03 -11.72 -2.69
CA GLU A 12 1.09 -12.21 -1.87
C GLU A 12 2.20 -11.18 -1.60
N ASP A 13 2.26 -10.07 -2.33
CA ASP A 13 3.26 -9.03 -2.09
C ASP A 13 2.90 -8.09 -0.92
N MET A 14 1.63 -8.08 -0.53
CA MET A 14 1.10 -7.16 0.47
C MET A 14 1.67 -7.37 1.88
N PRO A 15 1.85 -8.60 2.40
CA PRO A 15 2.50 -8.85 3.69
C PRO A 15 3.95 -8.37 3.72
N ARG A 16 4.72 -8.60 2.65
CA ARG A 16 6.13 -8.16 2.55
C ARG A 16 6.26 -6.64 2.57
N VAL A 17 5.36 -5.96 1.88
CA VAL A 17 5.28 -4.51 1.87
C VAL A 17 4.97 -3.96 3.27
N LEU A 18 3.99 -4.55 3.95
CA LEU A 18 3.65 -4.13 5.33
C LEU A 18 4.79 -4.40 6.31
N GLU A 19 5.54 -5.48 6.13
CA GLU A 19 6.74 -5.77 6.92
C GLU A 19 7.84 -4.75 6.68
N ALA A 20 8.10 -4.38 5.42
CA ALA A 20 9.07 -3.32 5.08
C ALA A 20 8.64 -1.94 5.64
N LEU A 21 7.34 -1.72 5.78
CA LEU A 21 6.77 -0.48 6.32
C LEU A 21 6.55 -0.51 7.84
N LYS A 22 6.88 -1.62 8.53
CA LYS A 22 6.68 -1.80 9.97
C LYS A 22 7.45 -0.78 10.84
N GLY A 23 8.49 -0.16 10.29
CA GLY A 23 9.23 0.94 10.92
C GLY A 23 8.60 2.32 10.75
N PHE A 24 7.56 2.44 9.92
CA PHE A 24 6.84 3.68 9.66
C PHE A 24 5.44 3.64 10.28
N LYS A 25 4.96 4.78 10.76
CA LYS A 25 3.59 4.86 11.27
C LYS A 25 2.65 4.98 10.10
N ILE A 26 1.96 3.88 9.77
CA ILE A 26 0.94 3.88 8.73
C ILE A 26 -0.29 4.63 9.24
N VAL A 27 -0.60 5.77 8.60
CA VAL A 27 -1.71 6.64 8.99
C VAL A 27 -2.97 6.31 8.19
N HIS A 28 -2.81 5.91 6.92
CA HIS A 28 -3.92 5.57 6.05
C HIS A 28 -3.54 4.54 4.99
N ILE A 29 -4.46 3.60 4.75
CA ILE A 29 -4.40 2.62 3.66
C ILE A 29 -5.65 2.80 2.80
N SER A 30 -5.50 3.21 1.55
CA SER A 30 -6.60 3.29 0.59
C SER A 30 -6.90 1.94 -0.06
N LYS A 31 -8.12 1.81 -0.60
CA LYS A 31 -8.64 0.55 -1.14
C LYS A 31 -7.70 -0.09 -2.16
N PRO A 32 -7.59 -1.43 -2.16
CA PRO A 32 -6.70 -2.22 -3.00
C PRO A 32 -6.99 -2.14 -4.52
N TYR A 33 -8.16 -1.63 -4.91
CA TYR A 33 -8.60 -1.58 -6.31
C TYR A 33 -8.87 -0.14 -6.70
N ASP A 34 -8.19 0.33 -7.75
CA ASP A 34 -8.50 1.61 -8.40
C ASP A 34 -9.75 1.48 -9.28
N LYS A 35 -10.38 2.60 -9.65
CA LYS A 35 -11.55 2.66 -10.55
C LYS A 35 -11.38 1.88 -11.86
N LYS A 36 -10.14 1.62 -12.30
CA LYS A 36 -9.82 0.79 -13.47
C LYS A 36 -9.60 -0.70 -13.18
N ASN A 37 -10.05 -1.20 -12.02
CA ASN A 37 -9.84 -2.57 -11.54
C ASN A 37 -8.36 -2.99 -11.46
N ARG A 38 -7.46 -2.00 -11.34
CA ARG A 38 -6.03 -2.23 -11.16
C ARG A 38 -5.76 -2.35 -9.66
N LYS A 39 -5.02 -3.39 -9.28
CA LYS A 39 -4.60 -3.64 -7.90
C LYS A 39 -3.54 -2.61 -7.48
N ASN A 40 -4.00 -1.49 -6.95
CA ASN A 40 -3.16 -0.39 -6.47
C ASN A 40 -3.59 -0.05 -5.04
N MET A 41 -2.62 0.06 -4.15
CA MET A 41 -2.81 0.51 -2.78
C MET A 41 -2.02 1.79 -2.55
N TYR A 42 -2.65 2.75 -1.88
CA TYR A 42 -2.01 3.98 -1.48
C TYR A 42 -1.82 3.93 0.03
N LEU A 43 -0.59 4.15 0.47
CA LEU A 43 -0.20 4.22 1.87
C LEU A 43 0.23 5.64 2.19
N GLU A 44 -0.30 6.19 3.27
CA GLU A 44 0.18 7.44 3.86
C GLU A 44 0.91 7.10 5.16
N LEU A 45 2.16 7.56 5.25
CA LEU A 45 3.07 7.31 6.37
C LEU A 45 3.45 8.63 7.06
N GLU A 46 3.56 8.58 8.38
CA GLU A 46 4.09 9.64 9.25
C GLU A 46 5.48 9.31 9.76
#